data_AF-A0AAD9ZBQ2-F1
#
_entry.id   AF-A0AAD9ZBQ2-F1
#
_cell.length_a   1.000
_cell.length_b   1.000
_cell.length_c   1.000
_cell.angle_alpha   90.00
_cell.angle_beta   90.00
_cell.angle_gamma   90.00
#
_symmetry.space_group_name_H-M   'P 1'
#
loop_
_entity.id
_entity.type
_entity.pdbx_description
1 polymer ?
#
loop_
_entity_poly.entity_id
_entity_poly.type
_entity_poly.pdbx_seq_one_letter_code
_entity_poly.pdbx_strand_id
1 'polypeptide(L)'
;MAAARQSDLQSRIQAVEKELEALLADVRSDDDARKQLLDIAHKATAMVEAHSETIWRLLFIPHVNVSIRTAIEIGLFETLNKTRITGGDKLLTVSILRPLAAMHFVIETGFQTYVAGPVSKALAIPGLFKFMHDDAVHSCIKVHEFLAQNGFKNPEGPNGPFQHAEKTDLHMFPWLMQ
;
A
#
# COMPACT_ATOMS: atom_id res chain seq x y z
N MET A 1 -21.32 36.29 -2.73
CA MET A 1 -21.33 35.44 -1.51
C MET A 1 -20.63 34.09 -1.69
N ALA A 2 -20.82 33.35 -2.80
CA ALA A 2 -20.15 32.05 -3.01
C ALA A 2 -18.61 32.12 -3.04
N ALA A 3 -18.04 33.11 -3.75
CA ALA A 3 -16.59 33.28 -3.84
C ALA A 3 -15.91 33.63 -2.48
N ALA A 4 -16.57 34.43 -1.64
CA ALA A 4 -16.07 34.78 -0.32
C ALA A 4 -16.06 33.57 0.64
N ARG A 5 -17.11 32.74 0.59
CA ARG A 5 -17.17 31.48 1.34
C ARG A 5 -16.11 30.48 0.87
N GLN A 6 -15.86 30.40 -0.43
CA GLN A 6 -14.83 29.51 -0.98
C GLN A 6 -13.41 29.94 -0.57
N SER A 7 -13.14 31.25 -0.57
CA SER A 7 -11.87 31.81 -0.09
C SER A 7 -11.64 31.56 1.41
N ASP A 8 -12.68 31.69 2.23
CA ASP A 8 -12.61 31.38 3.67
C ASP A 8 -12.32 29.90 3.93
N LEU A 9 -13.05 29.00 3.26
CA LEU A 9 -12.83 27.55 3.37
C LEU A 9 -11.41 27.15 2.95
N GLN A 10 -10.92 27.69 1.85
CA GLN A 10 -9.55 27.42 1.38
C GLN A 10 -8.49 27.88 2.39
N SER A 11 -8.70 29.03 3.01
CA SER A 11 -7.80 29.54 4.06
C SER A 11 -7.77 28.63 5.29
N ARG A 12 -8.93 28.10 5.70
CA ARG A 12 -9.03 27.16 6.83
C ARG A 12 -8.38 25.82 6.53
N ILE A 13 -8.51 25.31 5.30
CA ILE A 13 -7.83 24.08 4.87
C ILE A 13 -6.31 24.27 4.91
N GLN A 14 -5.81 25.38 4.39
CA GLN A 14 -4.38 25.72 4.43
C GLN A 14 -3.85 25.88 5.86
N ALA A 15 -4.66 26.40 6.78
CA ALA A 15 -4.28 26.50 8.19
C ALA A 15 -4.11 25.11 8.83
N VAL A 16 -5.02 24.16 8.54
CA VAL A 16 -4.90 22.77 9.02
C VAL A 16 -3.67 22.09 8.44
N GLU A 17 -3.39 22.27 7.14
CA GLU A 17 -2.20 21.73 6.48
C GLU A 17 -0.92 22.21 7.18
N LYS A 18 -0.78 23.51 7.43
CA LYS A 18 0.37 24.09 8.12
C LYS A 18 0.53 23.57 9.56
N GLU A 19 -0.58 23.42 10.29
CA GLU A 19 -0.55 22.91 11.65
C GLU A 19 -0.09 21.44 11.67
N LEU A 20 -0.56 20.63 10.71
CA LEU A 20 -0.11 19.24 10.56
C LEU A 20 1.39 19.17 10.23
N GLU A 21 1.90 20.04 9.36
CA GLU A 21 3.34 20.11 9.05
C GLU A 21 4.19 20.47 10.28
N ALA A 22 3.72 21.43 11.08
CA ALA A 22 4.39 21.85 12.32
C ALA A 22 4.40 20.71 13.35
N LEU A 23 3.24 20.11 13.62
CA LEU A 23 3.12 18.96 14.53
C LEU A 23 3.99 17.79 14.08
N LEU A 24 4.04 17.50 12.77
CA LEU A 24 4.90 16.45 12.23
C LEU A 24 6.38 16.72 12.52
N ALA A 25 6.83 17.98 12.50
CA ALA A 25 8.22 18.32 12.84
C ALA A 25 8.52 18.03 14.31
N ASP A 26 7.58 18.33 15.20
CA ASP A 26 7.74 18.19 16.66
C ASP A 26 7.67 16.72 17.12
N VAL A 27 6.79 15.90 16.52
CA VAL A 27 6.61 14.50 16.95
C VAL A 27 7.61 13.52 16.34
N ARG A 28 8.52 13.97 15.45
CA ARG A 28 9.45 13.07 14.74
C ARG A 28 10.31 12.20 15.65
N SER A 29 10.69 12.71 16.82
CA SER A 29 11.53 11.99 17.79
C SER A 29 10.73 11.26 18.88
N ASP A 30 9.41 11.41 18.92
CA ASP A 30 8.52 10.79 19.91
C ASP A 30 7.57 9.83 19.19
N ASP A 31 7.85 8.52 19.28
CA ASP A 31 7.09 7.51 18.55
C ASP A 31 5.64 7.37 19.05
N ASP A 32 5.37 7.66 20.33
CA ASP A 32 4.02 7.60 20.87
C ASP A 32 3.19 8.81 20.41
N ALA A 33 3.77 10.01 20.45
CA ALA A 33 3.13 11.20 19.87
C ALA A 33 2.91 11.06 18.36
N ARG A 34 3.89 10.49 17.63
CA ARG A 34 3.77 10.19 16.19
C ARG A 34 2.62 9.22 15.89
N LYS A 35 2.46 8.15 16.69
CA LYS A 35 1.34 7.19 16.53
C LYS A 35 -0.01 7.84 16.82
N GLN A 36 -0.10 8.71 17.83
CA GLN A 36 -1.33 9.46 18.12
C GLN A 36 -1.71 10.38 16.95
N LEU A 37 -0.74 11.12 16.40
CA LEU A 37 -0.98 11.95 15.22
C LEU A 37 -1.43 11.13 14.01
N LEU A 38 -0.83 9.95 13.79
CA LEU A 38 -1.23 9.04 12.71
C LEU A 38 -2.67 8.53 12.87
N ASP A 39 -3.09 8.17 14.09
CA ASP A 39 -4.47 7.76 14.38
C ASP A 39 -5.47 8.90 14.09
N ILE A 40 -5.13 10.13 14.47
CA ILE A 40 -5.94 11.31 14.15
C ILE A 40 -6.04 11.50 12.63
N ALA A 41 -4.94 11.36 11.89
CA ALA A 41 -4.94 11.48 10.43
C ALA A 41 -5.83 10.42 9.75
N HIS A 42 -5.80 9.17 10.23
CA HIS A 42 -6.69 8.12 9.73
C HIS A 42 -8.17 8.43 10.01
N LYS A 43 -8.49 8.91 11.22
CA LYS A 43 -9.85 9.31 11.58
C LYS A 43 -10.33 10.49 10.72
N ALA A 44 -9.48 11.49 10.53
CA ALA A 44 -9.78 12.63 9.67
C ALA A 44 -10.04 12.19 8.22
N THR A 45 -9.22 11.27 7.70
CA THR A 45 -9.43 10.68 6.37
C THR A 45 -10.81 10.02 6.28
N ALA A 46 -11.19 9.20 7.27
CA ALA A 46 -12.50 8.56 7.30
C ALA A 46 -13.68 9.54 7.44
N MET A 47 -13.46 10.75 7.98
CA MET A 47 -14.49 11.80 8.07
C MET A 47 -14.71 12.54 6.75
N VAL A 48 -13.69 12.61 5.89
CA VAL A 48 -13.73 13.40 4.64
C VAL A 48 -13.90 12.52 3.39
N GLU A 49 -13.49 11.25 3.45
CA GLU A 49 -13.63 10.29 2.36
C GLU A 49 -15.11 9.93 2.15
N ALA A 50 -15.60 10.03 0.92
CA ALA A 50 -16.95 9.56 0.60
C ALA A 50 -17.00 8.03 0.65
N HIS A 51 -18.14 7.46 1.06
CA HIS A 51 -18.30 5.99 1.12
C HIS A 51 -17.92 5.27 -0.19
N SER A 52 -18.24 5.86 -1.34
CA SER A 52 -17.85 5.32 -2.64
C SER A 52 -16.34 5.32 -2.85
N GLU A 53 -15.64 6.36 -2.39
CA GLU A 53 -14.19 6.47 -2.49
C GLU A 53 -13.52 5.42 -1.61
N THR A 54 -14.04 5.20 -0.39
CA THR A 54 -13.58 4.12 0.49
C THR A 54 -13.69 2.75 -0.18
N ILE A 55 -14.83 2.44 -0.80
CA ILE A 55 -15.05 1.17 -1.51
C ILE A 55 -14.06 1.03 -2.66
N TRP A 56 -13.92 2.06 -3.49
CA TRP A 56 -12.98 2.04 -4.60
C TRP A 56 -11.56 1.82 -4.12
N ARG A 57 -11.12 2.54 -3.08
CA ARG A 57 -9.81 2.35 -2.48
C ARG A 57 -9.59 0.90 -2.07
N LEU A 58 -10.54 0.27 -1.39
CA LEU A 58 -10.43 -1.14 -0.98
C LEU A 58 -10.32 -2.10 -2.18
N LEU A 59 -11.14 -1.90 -3.22
CA LEU A 59 -11.10 -2.72 -4.43
C LEU A 59 -9.79 -2.56 -5.23
N PHE A 60 -9.13 -1.40 -5.13
CA PHE A 60 -7.90 -1.12 -5.86
C PHE A 60 -6.62 -1.46 -5.09
N ILE A 61 -6.65 -1.70 -3.77
CA ILE A 61 -5.46 -2.13 -2.99
C ILE A 61 -4.71 -3.32 -3.62
N PRO A 62 -5.36 -4.38 -4.14
CA PRO A 62 -4.66 -5.49 -4.80
C PRO A 62 -3.78 -5.04 -5.99
N HIS A 63 -4.21 -4.02 -6.72
CA HIS A 63 -3.46 -3.48 -7.86
C HIS A 63 -2.16 -2.82 -7.41
N VAL A 64 -2.19 -2.13 -6.26
CA VAL A 64 -1.00 -1.56 -5.62
C VAL A 64 -0.03 -2.69 -5.24
N ASN A 65 -0.54 -3.75 -4.61
CA ASN A 65 0.29 -4.87 -4.16
C ASN A 65 1.00 -5.57 -5.33
N VAL A 66 0.26 -5.93 -6.38
CA VAL A 66 0.82 -6.52 -7.60
C VAL A 66 1.85 -5.57 -8.24
N SER A 67 1.56 -4.27 -8.30
CA SER A 67 2.48 -3.28 -8.87
C SER A 67 3.80 -3.21 -8.10
N ILE A 68 3.77 -3.28 -6.77
CA ILE A 68 5.00 -3.33 -5.95
C ILE A 68 5.78 -4.61 -6.26
N ARG A 69 5.12 -5.78 -6.24
CA ARG A 69 5.78 -7.06 -6.50
C ARG A 69 6.44 -7.09 -7.88
N THR A 70 5.74 -6.61 -8.90
CA THR A 70 6.27 -6.50 -10.27
C THR A 70 7.41 -5.49 -10.34
N ALA A 71 7.29 -4.33 -9.68
CA ALA A 71 8.34 -3.33 -9.62
C ALA A 71 9.62 -3.84 -8.94
N ILE A 72 9.49 -4.68 -7.90
CA ILE A 72 10.63 -5.38 -7.29
C ILE A 72 11.26 -6.37 -8.28
N GLU A 73 10.45 -7.21 -8.93
CA GLU A 73 10.93 -8.24 -9.86
C GLU A 73 11.75 -7.67 -11.02
N ILE A 74 11.31 -6.55 -11.60
CA ILE A 74 11.98 -5.92 -12.73
C ILE A 74 13.07 -4.91 -12.32
N GLY A 75 13.38 -4.80 -11.01
CA GLY A 75 14.39 -3.85 -10.50
C GLY A 75 14.00 -2.37 -10.70
N LEU A 76 12.70 -2.05 -10.76
CA LEU A 76 12.22 -0.71 -11.07
C LEU A 76 12.63 0.30 -10.00
N PHE A 77 12.53 -0.06 -8.72
CA PHE A 77 12.88 0.85 -7.62
C PHE A 77 14.36 1.27 -7.61
N GLU A 78 15.26 0.43 -8.14
CA GLU A 78 16.69 0.73 -8.29
C GLU A 78 16.97 1.67 -9.47
N THR A 79 16.09 1.67 -10.48
CA THR A 79 16.25 2.44 -11.71
C THR A 79 15.48 3.76 -11.74
N LEU A 80 14.53 3.98 -10.82
CA LEU A 80 13.71 5.20 -10.75
C LEU A 80 14.53 6.50 -10.50
N ASN A 81 15.76 6.40 -10.01
CA ASN A 81 16.66 7.56 -9.89
C ASN A 81 17.41 7.87 -11.19
N LYS A 82 17.29 7.02 -12.21
CA LYS A 82 17.90 7.21 -13.54
C LYS A 82 16.85 7.86 -14.44
N THR A 83 17.27 8.86 -15.21
CA THR A 83 16.42 9.71 -16.09
C THR A 83 15.65 8.95 -17.17
N ARG A 84 15.84 7.64 -17.28
CA ARG A 84 15.13 6.76 -18.20
C ARG A 84 14.91 5.43 -17.51
N ILE A 85 13.66 4.99 -17.47
CA ILE A 85 13.32 3.66 -16.96
C ILE A 85 13.88 2.65 -17.96
N THR A 86 14.95 1.96 -17.58
CA THR A 86 15.64 0.98 -18.42
C THR A 86 15.24 -0.42 -17.98
N GLY A 87 14.49 -1.16 -18.80
CA GLY A 87 14.26 -2.59 -18.57
C GLY A 87 12.91 -3.17 -19.00
N GLY A 88 11.89 -2.36 -19.29
CA GLY A 88 10.55 -2.85 -19.63
C GLY A 88 9.86 -2.07 -20.75
N ASP A 89 8.75 -2.62 -21.24
CA ASP A 89 7.84 -1.90 -22.15
C ASP A 89 7.34 -0.61 -21.49
N LYS A 90 7.44 0.52 -22.20
CA LYS A 90 7.13 1.84 -21.65
C LYS A 90 5.70 1.92 -21.10
N LEU A 91 4.72 1.32 -21.79
CA LEU A 91 3.32 1.36 -21.35
C LEU A 91 3.12 0.49 -20.12
N LEU A 92 3.76 -0.68 -20.07
CA LEU A 92 3.74 -1.56 -18.90
C LEU A 92 4.30 -0.85 -17.67
N THR A 93 5.46 -0.21 -17.81
CA THR A 93 6.10 0.55 -16.73
C THR A 93 5.20 1.67 -16.20
N VAL A 94 4.59 2.47 -17.08
CA VAL A 94 3.66 3.53 -16.68
C VAL A 94 2.46 2.93 -15.95
N SER A 95 1.92 1.81 -16.43
CA SER A 95 0.81 1.11 -15.77
C SER A 95 1.16 0.62 -14.37
N ILE A 96 2.40 0.18 -14.13
CA ILE A 96 2.90 -0.21 -12.81
C ILE A 96 3.07 1.03 -11.91
N LEU A 97 3.58 2.14 -12.44
CA LEU A 97 3.90 3.33 -11.63
C LEU A 97 2.67 4.16 -11.21
N ARG A 98 1.59 4.16 -12.01
CA ARG A 98 0.35 4.90 -11.67
C ARG A 98 -0.26 4.53 -10.31
N PRO A 99 -0.54 3.26 -9.98
CA PRO A 99 -1.08 2.91 -8.67
C PRO A 99 -0.08 3.19 -7.54
N LEU A 100 1.23 3.12 -7.80
CA LEU A 100 2.26 3.48 -6.82
C LEU A 100 2.29 5.00 -6.56
N ALA A 101 2.08 5.80 -7.61
CA ALA A 101 2.00 7.26 -7.49
C ALA A 101 0.74 7.68 -6.71
N ALA A 102 -0.40 7.04 -6.98
CA ALA A 102 -1.65 7.27 -6.25
C ALA A 102 -1.53 6.96 -4.75
N MET A 103 -0.62 6.06 -4.37
CA MET A 103 -0.33 5.72 -2.97
C MET A 103 0.88 6.47 -2.40
N HIS A 104 1.42 7.45 -3.12
CA HIS A 104 2.60 8.24 -2.73
C HIS A 104 3.89 7.42 -2.53
N PHE A 105 4.00 6.24 -3.15
CA PHE A 105 5.21 5.41 -3.07
C PHE A 105 6.28 5.89 -4.05
N VAL A 106 5.83 6.49 -5.16
CA VAL A 106 6.65 7.24 -6.13
C VAL A 106 6.01 8.61 -6.34
N ILE A 107 6.77 9.57 -6.87
CA ILE A 107 6.29 10.93 -7.14
C ILE A 107 6.24 11.13 -8.65
N GLU A 108 5.06 11.47 -9.20
CA GLU A 108 4.93 11.87 -10.60
C GLU A 108 5.28 13.35 -10.74
N THR A 109 6.38 13.66 -11.43
CA THR A 109 6.89 15.03 -11.60
C THR A 109 6.50 15.66 -12.93
N GLY A 110 5.89 14.89 -13.82
CA GLY A 110 5.41 15.31 -15.14
C GLY A 110 4.78 14.13 -15.87
N PHE A 111 4.25 14.37 -17.08
CA PHE A 111 3.59 13.31 -17.85
C PHE A 111 4.51 12.09 -18.01
N GLN A 112 4.11 10.96 -17.40
CA GLN A 112 4.85 9.70 -17.42
C GLN A 112 6.29 9.83 -16.90
N THR A 113 6.54 10.78 -16.00
CA THR A 113 7.84 11.01 -15.36
C THR A 113 7.71 10.79 -13.87
N TYR A 114 8.53 9.88 -13.32
CA TYR A 114 8.43 9.46 -11.93
C TYR A 114 9.79 9.51 -11.25
N VAL A 115 9.80 9.84 -9.96
CA VAL A 115 10.98 9.75 -9.08
C VAL A 115 10.67 8.91 -7.85
N ALA A 116 11.73 8.36 -7.22
CA ALA A 116 11.62 7.56 -6.01
C ALA A 116 11.02 8.37 -4.84
N GLY A 117 9.97 7.84 -4.21
CA GLY A 117 9.38 8.39 -2.98
C GLY A 117 10.01 7.83 -1.70
N PRO A 118 9.64 8.31 -0.50
CA PRO A 118 10.21 7.86 0.77
C PRO A 118 10.08 6.34 1.02
N VAL A 119 8.97 5.73 0.59
CA VAL A 119 8.66 4.30 0.79
C VAL A 119 9.39 3.41 -0.22
N SER A 120 9.70 3.92 -1.41
CA SER A 120 10.35 3.13 -2.48
C SER A 120 11.70 2.53 -2.07
N LYS A 121 12.46 3.23 -1.20
CA LYS A 121 13.74 2.74 -0.66
C LYS A 121 13.55 1.60 0.35
N ALA A 122 12.48 1.64 1.14
CA ALA A 122 12.16 0.58 2.10
C ALA A 122 11.67 -0.70 1.39
N LEU A 123 10.96 -0.55 0.26
CA LEU A 123 10.49 -1.66 -0.57
C LEU A 123 11.60 -2.33 -1.39
N ALA A 124 12.77 -1.68 -1.52
CA ALA A 124 13.94 -2.27 -2.16
C ALA A 124 14.68 -3.29 -1.27
N ILE A 125 14.26 -3.48 -0.01
CA ILE A 125 14.80 -4.53 0.87
C ILE A 125 14.28 -5.89 0.40
N PRO A 126 15.15 -6.78 -0.12
CA PRO A 126 14.71 -8.04 -0.71
C PRO A 126 14.15 -9.00 0.35
N GLY A 127 13.14 -9.79 -0.01
CA GLY A 127 12.70 -10.97 0.74
C GLY A 127 11.35 -10.84 1.43
N LEU A 128 11.15 -9.83 2.30
CA LEU A 128 9.92 -9.76 3.11
C LEU A 128 8.68 -9.52 2.24
N PHE A 129 8.72 -8.54 1.34
CA PHE A 129 7.57 -8.25 0.47
C PHE A 129 7.26 -9.43 -0.47
N LYS A 130 8.32 -10.09 -0.97
CA LYS A 130 8.18 -11.27 -1.83
C LYS A 130 7.42 -12.39 -1.12
N PHE A 131 7.88 -12.79 0.06
CA PHE A 131 7.20 -13.80 0.89
C PHE A 131 5.74 -13.40 1.20
N MET A 132 5.53 -12.15 1.63
CA MET A 132 4.19 -11.68 1.98
C MET A 132 3.24 -11.68 0.77
N HIS A 133 3.71 -11.33 -0.42
CA HIS A 133 2.88 -11.34 -1.63
C HIS A 133 2.70 -12.75 -2.20
N ASP A 134 3.80 -13.49 -2.41
CA ASP A 134 3.78 -14.75 -3.15
C ASP A 134 3.07 -15.85 -2.34
N ASP A 135 3.22 -15.85 -1.01
CA ASP A 135 2.71 -16.94 -0.16
C ASP A 135 1.57 -16.46 0.77
N ALA A 136 1.80 -15.40 1.56
CA ALA A 136 0.84 -14.99 2.58
C ALA A 136 -0.44 -14.39 1.98
N VAL A 137 -0.33 -13.51 0.96
CA VAL A 137 -1.49 -12.94 0.27
C VAL A 137 -2.26 -14.02 -0.49
N HIS A 138 -1.57 -14.98 -1.11
CA HIS A 138 -2.22 -16.11 -1.78
C HIS A 138 -3.07 -16.93 -0.80
N SER A 139 -2.55 -17.23 0.39
CA SER A 139 -3.31 -17.83 1.49
C SER A 139 -4.51 -16.97 1.90
N CYS A 140 -4.30 -15.66 2.11
CA CYS A 140 -5.35 -14.73 2.55
C CYS A 140 -6.54 -14.66 1.58
N ILE A 141 -6.31 -14.59 0.26
CA ILE A 141 -7.41 -14.51 -0.72
C ILE A 141 -8.26 -15.79 -0.73
N LYS A 142 -7.72 -16.92 -0.27
CA LYS A 142 -8.40 -18.22 -0.18
C LYS A 142 -9.08 -18.51 1.15
N VAL A 143 -8.90 -17.66 2.18
CA VAL A 143 -9.51 -17.83 3.51
C VAL A 143 -11.02 -17.98 3.42
N HIS A 144 -11.69 -17.18 2.59
CA HIS A 144 -13.15 -17.23 2.47
C HIS A 144 -13.64 -18.56 1.88
N GLU A 145 -12.93 -19.13 0.89
CA GLU A 145 -13.22 -20.45 0.31
C GLU A 145 -13.01 -21.56 1.35
N PHE A 146 -11.89 -21.51 2.08
CA PHE A 146 -11.58 -22.45 3.16
C PHE A 146 -12.64 -22.45 4.26
N LEU A 147 -13.02 -21.26 4.74
CA LEU A 147 -14.04 -21.13 5.79
C LEU A 147 -15.40 -21.62 5.30
N ALA A 148 -15.79 -21.32 4.06
CA ALA A 148 -17.04 -21.82 3.49
C ALA A 148 -17.09 -23.36 3.47
N GLN A 149 -16.00 -24.02 3.10
CA GLN A 149 -15.89 -25.49 3.11
C GLN A 149 -16.01 -26.08 4.51
N ASN A 150 -15.55 -25.35 5.53
CA ASN A 150 -15.57 -25.78 6.93
C ASN A 150 -16.77 -25.24 7.72
N GLY A 151 -17.79 -24.72 7.03
CA GLY A 151 -19.01 -24.20 7.67
C GLY A 151 -18.76 -22.99 8.57
N PHE A 152 -17.77 -22.16 8.24
CA PHE A 152 -17.32 -20.99 9.00
C PHE A 152 -16.95 -21.29 10.45
N LYS A 153 -16.42 -22.50 10.70
CA LYS A 153 -15.89 -22.89 12.01
C LYS A 153 -14.40 -22.58 12.13
N ASN A 154 -13.95 -22.43 13.36
CA ASN A 154 -12.52 -22.35 13.65
C ASN A 154 -11.84 -23.65 13.18
N PRO A 155 -10.73 -23.56 12.42
CA PRO A 155 -10.00 -24.74 12.01
C PRO A 155 -9.35 -25.43 13.22
N GLU A 156 -9.39 -26.76 13.24
CA GLU A 156 -8.72 -27.59 14.23
C GLU A 156 -7.60 -28.38 13.56
N GLY A 157 -6.45 -28.49 14.23
CA GLY A 157 -5.29 -29.24 13.72
C GLY A 157 -4.39 -28.45 12.76
N PRO A 158 -3.52 -29.13 11.98
CA PRO A 158 -2.48 -28.50 11.17
C PRO A 158 -3.02 -27.84 9.88
N ASN A 159 -4.27 -28.13 9.49
CA ASN A 159 -4.87 -27.72 8.23
C ASN A 159 -5.58 -26.36 8.37
N GLY A 160 -4.90 -25.31 7.93
CA GLY A 160 -5.45 -23.95 7.88
C GLY A 160 -5.58 -23.40 6.45
N PRO A 161 -5.90 -22.10 6.32
CA PRO A 161 -5.99 -21.43 5.02
C PRO A 161 -4.73 -21.53 4.16
N PHE A 162 -3.55 -21.61 4.81
CA PHE A 162 -2.27 -21.78 4.11
C PHE A 162 -2.20 -23.13 3.38
N GLN A 163 -2.46 -24.24 4.09
CA GLN A 163 -2.49 -25.59 3.50
C GLN A 163 -3.51 -25.68 2.38
N HIS A 164 -4.67 -25.02 2.56
CA HIS A 164 -5.72 -24.95 1.56
C HIS A 164 -5.28 -24.23 0.28
N ALA A 165 -4.61 -23.08 0.40
CA ALA A 165 -4.15 -22.30 -0.75
C ALA A 165 -2.96 -22.95 -1.47
N GLU A 166 -1.95 -23.40 -0.72
CA GLU A 166 -0.73 -23.99 -1.28
C GLU A 166 -0.87 -25.48 -1.63
N LYS A 167 -2.03 -26.08 -1.34
CA LYS A 167 -2.33 -27.50 -1.61
C LYS A 167 -1.25 -28.42 -1.03
N THR A 168 -0.93 -28.21 0.23
CA THR A 168 0.16 -28.89 0.94
C THR A 168 -0.29 -29.39 2.29
N ASP A 169 0.25 -30.53 2.73
CA ASP A 169 0.08 -31.04 4.10
C ASP A 169 1.16 -30.52 5.06
N LEU A 170 2.13 -29.74 4.55
CA LEU A 170 3.21 -29.20 5.36
C LEU A 170 2.76 -27.97 6.15
N HIS A 171 3.37 -27.79 7.31
CA HIS A 171 3.37 -26.51 7.99
C HIS A 171 4.15 -25.46 7.18
N MET A 172 3.82 -24.18 7.38
CA MET A 172 4.34 -23.06 6.61
C MET A 172 5.87 -23.04 6.52
N PHE A 173 6.59 -23.15 7.65
CA PHE A 173 8.06 -23.09 7.63
C PHE A 173 8.71 -24.26 6.86
N PRO A 174 8.35 -25.55 7.11
CA PRO A 174 8.83 -26.65 6.27
C PRO A 174 8.55 -26.49 4.77
N TRP A 175 7.40 -25.92 4.39
CA TRP A 175 7.08 -25.69 2.98
C TRP A 175 7.95 -24.59 2.35
N LEU A 176 8.22 -23.50 3.08
CA LEU A 176 9.05 -22.38 2.61
C LEU A 176 10.53 -22.73 2.43
N MET A 177 11.00 -23.80 3.08
CA MET A 177 12.40 -24.23 3.02
C MET A 177 12.68 -25.25 1.90
N GLN A 178 11.69 -25.54 1.05
CA GLN A 178 11.86 -26.37 -0.15
C GLN A 178 12.52 -25.58 -1.28
#